data_AF-A0A527I4I2-F1
#
_entry.id   AF-A0A527I4I2-F1
#
_cell.length_a   1.000
_cell.length_b   1.000
_cell.length_c   1.000
_cell.angle_alpha   90.00
_cell.angle_beta   90.00
_cell.angle_gamma   90.00
#
_symmetry.space_group_name_H-M   'P 1'
#
loop_
_entity.id
_entity.type
_entity.pdbx_description
1 polymer ?
#
loop_
_entity_poly.entity_id
_entity_poly.type
_entity_poly.pdbx_seq_one_letter_code
_entity_poly.pdbx_strand_id
1 'polypeptide(L)' 'SNGGVFLGLSGIVVKSHGGADSDGFAAAIELGYDMVRNNLLDRIEADLDLFHARNPRALSSRKSDVVTDAKE' A
#
# COMPACT_ATOMS: atom_id res chain seq x y z
N SER A 1 17.11 5.55 -11.45
CA SER A 1 16.33 5.30 -10.22
C SER A 1 14.90 5.01 -10.64
N ASN A 2 14.48 3.75 -10.55
CA ASN A 2 13.11 3.34 -10.84
C ASN A 2 12.25 3.88 -9.69
N GLY A 3 11.24 4.68 -9.99
CA GLY A 3 10.63 5.52 -8.95
C GLY A 3 9.77 4.73 -7.95
N GLY A 4 9.21 5.45 -6.96
CA GLY A 4 8.65 4.86 -5.74
C GLY A 4 7.33 4.11 -5.94
N VAL A 5 7.10 3.14 -5.06
CA VAL A 5 5.84 2.39 -4.93
C VAL A 5 4.98 3.05 -3.87
N PHE A 6 3.71 3.28 -4.19
CA PHE A 6 2.77 3.92 -3.28
C PHE A 6 1.90 2.84 -2.64
N LEU A 7 1.90 2.79 -1.30
CA LEU A 7 1.15 1.82 -0.49
C LEU A 7 -0.04 2.49 0.19
N GLY A 8 -1.02 1.68 0.61
CA GLY A 8 -2.24 2.16 1.28
C GLY A 8 -3.34 2.62 0.31
N LEU A 9 -3.19 2.34 -0.97
CA LEU A 9 -4.23 2.50 -1.99
C LEU A 9 -4.89 1.15 -2.29
N SER A 10 -6.06 1.17 -2.94
CA SER A 10 -6.79 -0.04 -3.36
C SER A 10 -6.16 -0.78 -4.56
N GLY A 11 -4.87 -0.57 -4.81
CA GLY A 11 -4.18 -1.08 -5.99
C GLY A 11 -2.68 -0.79 -5.97
N ILE A 12 -1.96 -1.39 -6.93
CA ILE A 12 -0.53 -1.15 -7.11
C ILE A 12 -0.34 0.15 -7.90
N VAL A 13 0.42 1.07 -7.31
CA VAL A 13 0.78 2.34 -7.95
C VAL A 13 2.30 2.49 -7.95
N VAL A 14 2.89 2.54 -9.14
CA VAL A 14 4.31 2.79 -9.37
C VAL A 14 4.46 4.16 -10.00
N LYS A 15 5.29 5.03 -9.40
CA LYS A 15 5.58 6.35 -9.93
C LYS A 15 6.99 6.40 -10.47
N SER A 16 7.14 6.60 -11.78
CA SER A 16 8.47 6.82 -12.39
C SER A 16 9.01 8.24 -12.12
N HIS A 17 10.34 8.43 -12.28
CA HIS A 17 10.96 9.75 -12.22
C HIS A 17 10.63 10.55 -13.50
N GLY A 18 10.60 11.88 -13.42
CA GLY A 18 10.15 12.75 -14.53
C GLY A 18 10.99 12.73 -15.82
N GLY A 19 12.16 12.06 -15.80
CA GLY A 19 13.03 11.88 -16.97
C GLY A 19 13.19 10.41 -17.36
N ALA A 20 12.21 9.56 -17.03
CA ALA A 20 12.26 8.15 -17.38
C ALA A 20 12.27 7.96 -18.90
N ASP A 21 13.21 7.17 -19.39
CA ASP A 21 13.28 6.68 -20.75
C ASP A 21 12.47 5.38 -20.92
N SER A 22 12.53 4.78 -22.12
CA SER A 22 11.83 3.53 -22.42
C SER A 22 12.16 2.42 -21.45
N ASP A 23 13.42 2.29 -21.06
CA ASP A 23 13.91 1.21 -20.20
C ASP A 23 13.46 1.43 -18.76
N GLY A 24 13.54 2.67 -18.27
CA GLY A 24 13.01 3.04 -16.96
C GLY A 24 11.50 2.87 -16.85
N PHE A 25 10.76 3.09 -17.93
CA PHE A 25 9.32 2.83 -17.97
C PHE A 25 9.00 1.33 -18.03
N ALA A 26 9.72 0.56 -18.85
CA ALA A 26 9.58 -0.89 -18.90
C ALA A 26 9.86 -1.54 -17.54
N ALA A 27 10.92 -1.10 -16.86
CA ALA A 27 11.23 -1.56 -15.51
C ALA A 27 10.13 -1.25 -14.49
N ALA A 28 9.42 -0.13 -14.62
CA ALA A 28 8.27 0.19 -13.77
C ALA A 28 7.08 -0.74 -14.02
N ILE A 29 6.85 -1.14 -15.28
CA ILE A 29 5.82 -2.12 -15.65
C ILE A 29 6.18 -3.51 -15.12
N GLU A 30 7.42 -3.96 -15.32
CA GLU A 30 7.90 -5.26 -14.81
C GLU A 30 7.77 -5.33 -13.29
N LEU A 31 8.12 -4.24 -12.59
CA LEU A 31 7.93 -4.13 -11.15
C LEU A 31 6.45 -4.29 -10.74
N GLY A 32 5.54 -3.59 -11.43
CA GLY A 32 4.11 -3.72 -11.18
C GLY A 32 3.59 -5.13 -11.44
N TYR A 33 4.04 -5.76 -12.53
CA TYR A 33 3.72 -7.14 -12.87
C TYR A 33 4.19 -8.11 -11.77
N ASP A 34 5.43 -7.98 -11.30
CA ASP A 34 5.95 -8.83 -10.24
C ASP A 34 5.19 -8.66 -8.93
N MET A 35 4.74 -7.45 -8.60
CA MET A 35 3.91 -7.19 -7.42
C MET A 35 2.56 -7.89 -7.50
N VAL A 36 1.90 -7.84 -8.66
CA VAL A 36 0.64 -8.58 -8.89
C VAL A 36 0.90 -10.08 -8.82
N ARG A 37 1.90 -10.57 -9.55
CA ARG A 37 2.22 -12.01 -9.63
C ARG A 37 2.54 -12.61 -8.27
N ASN A 38 3.14 -11.84 -7.38
CA ASN A 38 3.48 -12.27 -6.02
C ASN A 38 2.37 -12.00 -5.00
N ASN A 39 1.19 -11.55 -5.42
CA ASN A 39 0.04 -11.22 -4.57
C ASN A 39 0.41 -10.25 -3.44
N LEU A 40 1.13 -9.17 -3.77
CA LEU A 40 1.63 -8.24 -2.76
C LEU A 40 0.51 -7.60 -1.94
N LEU A 41 -0.62 -7.22 -2.56
CA LEU A 41 -1.75 -6.62 -1.86
C LEU A 41 -2.33 -7.57 -0.80
N ASP A 42 -2.62 -8.82 -1.17
CA ASP A 42 -3.14 -9.84 -0.26
C ASP A 42 -2.20 -10.08 0.93
N ARG A 43 -0.88 -10.06 0.69
CA ARG A 43 0.11 -10.22 1.76
C ARG A 43 0.12 -9.04 2.72
N ILE A 44 0.05 -7.81 2.19
CA ILE A 44 -0.02 -6.60 3.02
C ILE A 44 -1.30 -6.62 3.87
N GLU A 45 -2.44 -7.00 3.31
CA GLU A 45 -3.70 -7.13 4.03
C GLU A 45 -3.59 -8.17 5.15
N ALA A 46 -3.09 -9.37 4.84
CA ALA A 46 -2.90 -10.43 5.82
C ALA A 46 -1.94 -10.04 6.96
N ASP A 47 -0.84 -9.37 6.64
CA ASP A 47 0.13 -8.88 7.62
C ASP A 47 -0.48 -7.81 8.53
N LEU A 48 -1.30 -6.93 7.97
CA LEU A 48 -1.96 -5.87 8.71
C LEU A 48 -3.04 -6.44 9.66
N ASP A 49 -3.81 -7.42 9.20
CA ASP A 49 -4.76 -8.16 10.03
C ASP A 49 -4.06 -8.87 11.19
N LEU A 50 -2.96 -9.55 10.90
CA LEU A 50 -2.14 -10.21 11.91
C LEU A 50 -1.57 -9.22 12.93
N PHE A 51 -1.09 -8.07 12.45
CA PHE A 51 -0.59 -7.00 13.31
C PHE A 51 -1.68 -6.49 14.26
N HIS A 52 -2.89 -6.26 13.76
CA HIS A 52 -4.02 -5.82 14.59
C HIS A 52 -4.46 -6.88 15.60
N ALA A 53 -4.50 -8.16 15.20
CA ALA A 53 -4.82 -9.27 16.10
C ALA A 53 -3.80 -9.38 17.25
N ARG A 54 -2.52 -9.12 16.97
CA ARG A 54 -1.43 -9.13 17.96
C ARG A 54 -1.36 -7.87 18.82
N ASN A 55 -1.94 -6.75 18.36
CA ASN A 55 -1.89 -5.48 19.08
C ASN A 55 -3.30 -4.86 19.26
N PRO A 56 -4.15 -5.40 20.16
CA PRO A 56 -5.54 -4.96 20.34
C PRO A 56 -5.68 -3.47 20.71
N ARG A 57 -4.65 -2.87 21.32
CA ARG A 57 -4.63 -1.44 21.67
C ARG A 57 -4.62 -0.52 20.43
N ALA A 58 -4.06 -0.98 19.30
CA ALA A 58 -4.05 -0.21 18.05
C ALA A 58 -5.43 -0.13 17.37
N LEU A 59 -6.34 -1.08 17.67
CA LEU A 59 -7.74 -1.02 17.22
C LEU A 59 -8.57 -0.08 18.11
N SER A 60 -8.24 0.01 19.41
CA SER A 60 -8.96 0.89 20.34
C SER A 60 -8.79 2.38 20.03
N SER A 61 -7.64 2.81 19.49
CA SER A 61 -7.42 4.22 19.13
C SER A 61 -8.20 4.63 17.88
N ARG A 62 -8.44 3.71 16.94
CA ARG A 62 -9.25 4.02 15.75
C ARG A 62 -10.74 4.18 16.08
N LYS A 63 -11.25 3.42 17.06
CA LYS A 63 -12.67 3.50 17.45
C LYS A 63 -13.00 4.80 18.19
N SER A 64 -12.04 5.40 18.91
CA SER A 64 -12.24 6.71 19.54
C SER A 64 -12.34 7.82 18.51
N ASP A 65 -11.52 7.79 17.46
CA ASP A 65 -11.39 8.88 16.49
C ASP A 65 -12.58 8.93 15.50
N VAL A 66 -13.16 7.78 15.16
CA VAL A 66 -14.36 7.70 14.28
C VAL A 66 -15.65 8.11 15.01
N VAL A 67 -15.73 7.94 16.33
CA VAL A 67 -16.93 8.30 17.11
C VAL A 67 -17.01 9.81 17.35
N THR A 68 -15.89 10.54 17.29
CA THR A 68 -15.85 11.99 17.46
C THR A 68 -16.29 12.80 16.23
N ASP A 69 -16.28 12.21 15.02
CA ASP A 69 -16.61 12.92 13.77
C ASP A 69 -18.08 12.78 13.34
N ALA A 70 -18.87 11.96 14.05
CA ALA A 70 -20.30 11.74 13.76
C ALA A 70 -21.24 12.66 14.56
N LYS A 71 -20.71 13.73 15.17
CA LYS A 71 -21.47 14.75 15.90
C LYS A 71 -21.00 16.16 15.54
N GLU A 72 -21.24 16.59 14.30
CA GLU A 72 -21.54 17.99 13.95
C GLU A 72 -22.54 18.02 12.78
#